data_AF-A0A498CF91-F1
#
_entry.id   AF-A0A498CF91-F1
#
_cell.length_a   1.000
_cell.length_b   1.000
_cell.length_c   1.000
_cell.angle_alpha   90.00
_cell.angle_beta   90.00
_cell.angle_gamma   90.00
#
_symmetry.space_group_name_H-M   'P 1'
#
loop_
_entity.id
_entity.type
_entity.pdbx_description
1 polymer ?
#
loop_
_entity_poly.entity_id
_entity_poly.type
_entity_poly.pdbx_seq_one_letter_code
_entity_poly.pdbx_strand_id
1 'polypeptide(L)'
;MPLSRDEAMLEAAVELEHLARRRLALAEAGEWDEVVASETRRGELARAIDSSAVEDPDRYQALVTRLERILELDNRLRPLLEARLEALGHTLINARKGAAGHRAYQRFRND
;
A
#
# COMPACT_ATOMS: atom_id res chain seq x y z
N MET A 1 -27.61 6.94 -17.01
CA MET A 1 -28.23 5.90 -16.17
C MET A 1 -27.24 5.57 -15.07
N PRO A 2 -27.63 5.55 -13.78
CA PRO A 2 -26.74 5.07 -12.73
C PRO A 2 -26.40 3.59 -12.94
N LEU A 3 -25.18 3.19 -12.61
CA LEU A 3 -24.76 1.79 -12.66
C LEU A 3 -25.58 0.94 -11.69
N SER A 4 -25.79 -0.33 -12.02
CA SER A 4 -26.27 -1.31 -11.04
C SER A 4 -25.24 -1.47 -9.92
N ARG A 5 -25.68 -1.94 -8.75
CA ARG A 5 -24.80 -2.20 -7.61
C ARG A 5 -23.63 -3.11 -7.99
N ASP A 6 -23.91 -4.19 -8.70
CA ASP A 6 -22.90 -5.17 -9.14
C ASP A 6 -21.91 -4.55 -10.14
N GLU A 7 -22.36 -3.67 -11.03
CA GLU A 7 -21.47 -2.95 -11.95
C GLU A 7 -20.56 -1.97 -11.20
N ALA A 8 -21.11 -1.22 -10.25
CA ALA A 8 -20.33 -0.29 -9.44
C ALA A 8 -19.27 -1.02 -8.59
N MET A 9 -19.61 -2.20 -8.06
CA MET A 9 -18.66 -3.04 -7.33
C MET A 9 -17.56 -3.59 -8.23
N LEU A 10 -17.92 -4.04 -9.44
CA LEU A 10 -16.94 -4.56 -10.39
C LEU A 10 -16.00 -3.44 -10.87
N GLU A 11 -16.53 -2.24 -11.09
CA GLU A 11 -15.74 -1.05 -11.40
C GLU A 11 -14.78 -0.71 -10.26
N ALA A 12 -15.24 -0.73 -9.00
CA ALA A 12 -14.37 -0.53 -7.85
C ALA A 12 -13.24 -1.57 -7.77
N ALA A 13 -13.52 -2.83 -8.10
CA ALA A 13 -12.51 -3.89 -8.17
C ALA A 13 -11.51 -3.68 -9.32
N VAL A 14 -11.97 -3.22 -10.48
CA VAL A 14 -11.10 -2.83 -11.61
C VAL A 14 -10.16 -1.70 -11.19
N GLU A 15 -10.70 -0.64 -10.60
CA GLU A 15 -9.91 0.48 -10.13
C GLU A 15 -8.91 0.08 -9.04
N LEU A 16 -9.32 -0.81 -8.12
CA LEU A 16 -8.45 -1.32 -7.07
C LEU A 16 -7.30 -2.14 -7.65
N GLU A 17 -7.56 -2.98 -8.66
CA GLU A 17 -6.50 -3.73 -9.36
C GLU A 17 -5.50 -2.77 -10.05
N HIS A 18 -5.99 -1.75 -10.74
CA HIS A 18 -5.12 -0.73 -11.35
C HIS A 18 -4.29 0.01 -10.31
N LEU A 19 -4.90 0.38 -9.18
CA LEU A 19 -4.19 1.05 -8.09
C LEU A 19 -3.12 0.14 -7.47
N ALA A 20 -3.43 -1.14 -7.24
CA ALA A 20 -2.47 -2.12 -6.72
C ALA A 20 -1.26 -2.27 -7.66
N ARG A 21 -1.48 -2.35 -8.98
CA ARG A 21 -0.40 -2.36 -9.99
C ARG A 21 0.46 -1.10 -9.91
N ARG A 22 -0.16 0.08 -9.84
CA ARG A 22 0.56 1.37 -9.73
C ARG A 22 1.38 1.43 -8.44
N ARG A 23 0.81 1.01 -7.31
CA ARG A 23 1.49 1.01 -6.01
C ARG A 23 2.70 0.09 -6.00
N LEU A 24 2.60 -1.08 -6.64
CA LEU A 24 3.74 -1.97 -6.80
C LEU A 24 4.85 -1.30 -7.62
N ALA A 25 4.52 -0.71 -8.76
CA ALA A 25 5.50 -0.01 -9.60
C ALA A 25 6.16 1.17 -8.86
N LEU A 26 5.39 1.95 -8.09
CA LEU A 26 5.92 3.03 -7.26
C LEU A 26 6.87 2.51 -6.17
N ALA A 27 6.51 1.41 -5.49
CA ALA A 27 7.36 0.78 -4.50
C ALA A 27 8.66 0.23 -5.09
N GLU A 28 8.59 -0.39 -6.27
CA GLU A 28 9.76 -0.86 -7.03
C GLU A 28 10.66 0.31 -7.43
N ALA A 29 10.09 1.49 -7.74
CA ALA A 29 10.82 2.73 -8.02
C ALA A 29 11.31 3.48 -6.76
N GLY A 30 10.89 3.06 -5.57
CA GLY A 30 11.21 3.75 -4.31
C GLY A 30 10.42 5.04 -4.05
N GLU A 31 9.33 5.26 -4.78
CA GLU A 31 8.45 6.43 -4.66
C GLU A 31 7.47 6.27 -3.48
N TRP A 32 8.01 6.20 -2.27
CA TRP A 32 7.26 5.82 -1.07
C TRP A 32 6.17 6.82 -0.67
N ASP A 33 6.38 8.12 -0.91
CA ASP A 33 5.41 9.16 -0.56
C ASP A 33 4.13 9.00 -1.41
N GLU A 34 4.28 8.66 -2.69
CA GLU A 34 3.15 8.35 -3.58
C GLU A 34 2.43 7.06 -3.16
N VAL A 35 3.17 6.04 -2.71
CA VAL A 35 2.57 4.81 -2.15
C VAL A 35 1.71 5.16 -0.94
N VAL A 36 2.19 5.98 -0.01
CA VAL A 36 1.44 6.39 1.19
C VAL A 36 0.25 7.27 0.81
N ALA A 37 0.42 8.26 -0.07
CA ALA A 37 -0.64 9.16 -0.51
C ALA A 37 -1.83 8.42 -1.12
N SER A 38 -1.60 7.26 -1.74
CA SER A 38 -2.65 6.43 -2.34
C SER A 38 -3.43 5.54 -1.35
N GLU A 39 -3.05 5.46 -0.07
CA GLU A 39 -3.67 4.53 0.90
C GLU A 39 -5.16 4.83 1.14
N THR A 40 -5.52 6.11 1.25
CA THR A 40 -6.93 6.52 1.44
C THR A 40 -7.79 6.02 0.29
N ARG A 41 -7.36 6.21 -0.96
CA ARG A 41 -8.09 5.76 -2.15
C ARG A 41 -8.20 4.23 -2.19
N ARG A 42 -7.14 3.52 -1.83
CA ARG A 42 -7.17 2.04 -1.70
C ARG A 42 -8.25 1.60 -0.71
N GLY A 43 -8.31 2.23 0.46
CA GLY A 43 -9.30 1.92 1.49
C GLY A 43 -10.75 2.29 1.11
N GLU A 44 -10.96 3.33 0.30
CA GLU A 44 -12.28 3.65 -0.27
C GLU A 44 -12.75 2.57 -1.25
N LEU A 45 -11.89 2.19 -2.20
CA LEU A 45 -12.20 1.18 -3.20
C LEU A 45 -12.47 -0.19 -2.57
N ALA A 46 -11.66 -0.60 -1.59
CA ALA A 46 -11.85 -1.85 -0.88
C ALA A 46 -13.20 -1.90 -0.14
N ARG A 47 -13.64 -0.79 0.46
CA ARG A 47 -14.94 -0.71 1.17
C ARG A 47 -16.13 -0.72 0.22
N ALA A 48 -15.95 -0.31 -1.04
CA ALA A 48 -17.00 -0.35 -2.05
C ALA A 48 -17.26 -1.77 -2.59
N ILE A 49 -16.40 -2.74 -2.27
CA ILE A 49 -16.51 -4.13 -2.73
C ILE A 49 -17.14 -4.98 -1.62
N ASP A 50 -18.38 -5.40 -1.82
CA ASP A 50 -19.09 -6.33 -0.94
C ASP A 50 -19.47 -7.61 -1.72
N SER A 51 -18.54 -8.56 -1.83
CA SER A 51 -18.71 -9.77 -2.63
C SER A 51 -19.92 -10.63 -2.22
N SER A 52 -20.45 -10.46 -1.00
CA SER A 52 -21.64 -11.17 -0.54
C SER A 52 -22.94 -10.70 -1.20
N ALA A 53 -22.90 -9.55 -1.86
CA ALA A 53 -24.06 -8.91 -2.45
C ALA A 53 -24.16 -9.05 -3.97
N VAL A 54 -23.24 -9.78 -4.61
CA VAL A 54 -23.30 -10.02 -6.07
C VAL A 54 -24.26 -11.17 -6.34
N GLU A 55 -25.33 -10.89 -7.06
CA GLU A 55 -26.37 -11.88 -7.38
C GLU A 55 -26.10 -12.60 -8.72
N ASP A 56 -25.42 -11.92 -9.65
CA ASP A 56 -25.07 -12.47 -10.96
C ASP A 56 -23.81 -13.36 -10.88
N PRO A 57 -23.91 -14.67 -11.20
CA PRO A 57 -22.78 -15.60 -11.13
C PRO A 57 -21.59 -15.22 -12.02
N ASP A 58 -21.84 -14.67 -13.21
CA ASP A 58 -20.78 -14.30 -14.15
C ASP A 58 -20.01 -13.08 -13.60
N ARG A 59 -20.74 -12.11 -13.02
CA ARG A 59 -20.14 -10.94 -12.36
C ARG A 59 -19.41 -11.35 -11.08
N TYR A 60 -19.94 -12.30 -10.32
CA TYR A 60 -19.27 -12.83 -9.14
C TYR A 60 -17.94 -13.47 -9.51
N GLN A 61 -17.92 -14.34 -10.53
CA GLN A 61 -16.68 -14.96 -11.00
C GLN A 61 -15.68 -13.91 -11.50
N ALA A 62 -16.15 -12.90 -12.23
CA ALA A 62 -15.31 -11.79 -12.70
C ALA A 62 -14.74 -10.94 -11.55
N LEU A 63 -15.47 -10.79 -10.45
CA LEU A 63 -15.01 -10.14 -9.23
C LEU A 63 -13.95 -10.99 -8.52
N VAL A 64 -14.19 -12.29 -8.33
CA VAL A 64 -13.25 -13.23 -7.71
C VAL A 64 -11.90 -13.20 -8.43
N THR A 65 -11.89 -13.33 -9.76
CA THR A 65 -10.65 -13.29 -10.55
C THR A 65 -9.86 -12.00 -10.36
N ARG A 66 -10.54 -10.86 -10.16
CA ARG A 66 -9.85 -9.58 -9.90
C ARG A 66 -9.30 -9.52 -8.49
N LEU A 67 -10.04 -9.99 -7.49
CA LEU A 67 -9.58 -10.04 -6.10
C LEU A 67 -8.35 -10.94 -5.95
N GLU A 68 -8.29 -12.06 -6.67
CA GLU A 68 -7.10 -12.92 -6.71
C GLU A 68 -5.88 -12.18 -7.27
N ARG A 69 -6.05 -11.41 -8.35
CA ARG A 69 -4.96 -10.59 -8.92
C ARG A 69 -4.51 -9.48 -7.96
N ILE A 70 -5.45 -8.81 -7.30
CA ILE A 70 -5.14 -7.81 -6.27
C ILE A 70 -4.33 -8.45 -5.15
N LEU A 71 -4.72 -9.64 -4.69
CA LEU A 71 -4.00 -10.37 -3.64
C LEU A 71 -2.58 -10.75 -4.09
N GLU A 72 -2.39 -11.18 -5.33
CA GLU A 72 -1.06 -11.46 -5.88
C GLU A 72 -0.18 -10.20 -5.87
N LEU A 73 -0.72 -9.06 -6.30
CA LEU A 73 -0.01 -7.77 -6.30
C LEU A 73 0.35 -7.31 -4.88
N ASP A 74 -0.58 -7.43 -3.93
CA ASP A 74 -0.35 -7.09 -2.53
C ASP A 74 0.71 -8.00 -1.90
N ASN A 75 0.73 -9.29 -2.25
CA ASN A 75 1.76 -10.22 -1.79
C ASN A 75 3.15 -9.89 -2.35
N ARG A 76 3.23 -9.36 -3.57
CA ARG A 76 4.49 -8.86 -4.15
C ARG A 76 4.93 -7.53 -3.54
N LEU A 77 3.98 -6.67 -3.19
CA LEU A 77 4.26 -5.36 -2.57
C LEU A 77 4.75 -5.49 -1.12
N ARG A 78 4.18 -6.43 -0.36
CA ARG A 78 4.49 -6.66 1.06
C ARG A 78 5.99 -6.72 1.40
N PRO A 79 6.82 -7.57 0.76
CA PRO A 79 8.25 -7.65 1.09
C PRO A 79 8.99 -6.32 0.84
N LEU A 80 8.56 -5.52 -0.15
CA LEU A 80 9.14 -4.20 -0.40
C LEU A 80 8.85 -3.22 0.74
N LEU A 81 7.63 -3.25 1.28
CA LEU A 81 7.24 -2.43 2.43
C LEU A 81 7.98 -2.86 3.71
N GLU A 82 8.11 -4.16 3.94
CA GLU A 82 8.84 -4.72 5.08
C GLU A 82 10.32 -4.32 5.05
N ALA A 83 10.98 -4.49 3.90
CA ALA A 83 12.36 -4.07 3.71
C ALA A 83 12.54 -2.56 3.91
N ARG A 84 11.58 -1.74 3.45
CA ARG A 84 11.62 -0.29 3.66
C ARG A 84 11.47 0.09 5.13
N LEU A 85 10.57 -0.57 5.86
CA LEU A 85 10.39 -0.36 7.29
C LEU A 85 11.67 -0.70 8.07
N GLU A 86 12.32 -1.82 7.74
CA GLU A 86 13.59 -2.21 8.35
C GLU A 86 14.68 -1.17 8.08
N ALA A 87 14.83 -0.71 6.83
CA ALA A 87 15.80 0.32 6.46
C ALA A 87 15.58 1.65 7.20
N LEU A 88 14.33 2.07 7.37
CA LEU A 88 13.97 3.25 8.15
C LEU A 88 14.30 3.07 9.64
N GLY A 89 14.03 1.88 10.19
CA GLY A 89 14.39 1.52 11.56
C GLY A 89 15.89 1.64 11.82
N HIS A 90 16.71 1.10 10.93
CA HIS A 90 18.17 1.22 10.99
C HIS A 90 18.64 2.68 10.90
N THR A 91 18.02 3.47 10.01
CA THR A 91 18.34 4.89 9.84
C THR A 91 18.07 5.69 11.13
N LEU A 92 16.93 5.44 11.78
CA LEU A 92 16.58 6.09 13.05
C LEU A 92 17.55 5.72 14.18
N ILE A 93 17.92 4.44 14.29
CA ILE A 93 18.90 3.98 15.29
C ILE A 93 20.25 4.67 15.07
N ASN A 94 20.72 4.74 13.82
CA ASN A 94 21.99 5.37 13.46
C ASN A 94 21.97 6.88 13.73
N ALA A 95 20.88 7.57 13.38
CA ALA A 95 20.70 8.99 13.70
C ALA A 95 20.74 9.24 15.21
N ARG A 96 20.09 8.39 16.02
CA ARG A 96 20.09 8.49 17.48
C ARG A 96 21.50 8.28 18.06
N LYS A 97 22.26 7.30 17.56
CA LYS A 97 23.66 7.08 17.94
C LYS A 97 24.56 8.26 17.57
N GLY A 98 24.41 8.81 16.35
CA GLY A 98 25.13 10.00 15.90
C GLY A 98 24.84 11.23 16.76
N ALA A 99 23.57 11.49 17.09
CA ALA A 99 23.18 12.58 17.98
C ALA A 99 23.69 12.39 19.43
N ALA A 100 23.74 11.15 19.92
CA ALA A 100 24.36 10.83 21.21
C ALA A 100 25.88 11.09 21.19
N GLY A 101 26.58 10.65 20.13
CA GLY A 101 28.01 10.91 19.94
C GLY A 101 28.34 12.39 19.82
N HIS A 102 27.54 13.16 19.06
CA HIS A 102 27.72 14.61 18.92
C HIS A 102 27.56 15.34 20.27
N ARG A 103 26.57 14.95 21.08
CA ARG A 103 26.37 15.50 22.43
C ARG A 103 27.48 15.12 23.41
N ALA A 104 28.05 13.93 23.29
CA ALA A 104 29.20 13.51 24.10
C ALA A 104 30.46 14.30 23.73
N TYR A 105 30.69 14.52 22.44
CA TYR A 105 31.83 15.30 21.94
C TYR A 105 31.74 16.78 22.32
N GLN A 106 30.54 17.38 22.27
CA GLN A 106 30.33 18.76 22.74
C GLN A 106 30.56 18.91 24.25
N ARG A 107 30.22 17.90 25.05
CA ARG A 107 30.52 17.90 26.49
C ARG A 107 32.04 17.83 26.75
N PHE A 108 32.74 16.94 26.06
CA PHE A 108 34.20 16.79 26.19
C PHE A 108 35.03 17.97 25.65
N ARG A 109 34.47 18.80 24.77
CA ARG A 109 35.15 19.96 24.18
C ARG A 109 34.98 21.25 25.03
N ASN A 110 34.05 21.24 25.98
CA ASN A 110 33.76 22.39 26.85
C ASN A 110 34.31 22.21 28.29
N ASP A 111 35.00 21.11 28.57
CA ASP A 111 35.84 20.88 29.75
C ASP A 111 37.32 21.09 29.37
#